data_AF-A0A8R1J029-F1
#
_entry.id   AF-A0A8R1J029-F1
#
_cell.length_a   1.000
_cell.length_b   1.000
_cell.length_c   1.000
_cell.angle_alpha   90.00
_cell.angle_beta   90.00
_cell.angle_gamma   90.00
#
_symmetry.space_group_name_H-M   'P 1'
#
loop_
_entity.id
_entity.type
_entity.pdbx_description
1 polymer ?
#
loop_
_entity_poly.entity_id
_entity_poly.type
_entity_poly.pdbx_seq_one_letter_code
_entity_poly.pdbx_strand_id
1 'polypeptide(L)'
;MTCSVAQTATGEPPVGRLIGKRGVLSTKEARDQHDERQRLTEVLIPQIPRLLTKYSADREKIIHLVTIPLHFQIEMYVSARLQTNLEELLDALDELIEKHVDDDVLKAVAELYYHLDSSPPISALVEGHKMKLIDGIAAFVRTSLQKFDDDVETGEEEEALFLSYIKRMAAFSGFLDLRHWDLWDMLLKVVSNYDK
;
A
#
# COMPACT_ATOMS: atom_id res chain seq x y z
N MET A 1 -9.74 17.27 -0.30
CA MET A 1 -8.42 17.33 0.38
C MET A 1 -7.35 16.70 -0.50
N THR A 2 -7.46 15.41 -0.83
CA THR A 2 -6.56 14.67 -1.74
C THR A 2 -6.20 15.43 -3.03
N CYS A 3 -7.19 15.96 -3.74
CA CYS A 3 -6.95 16.71 -4.97
C CYS A 3 -6.07 17.96 -4.76
N SER A 4 -6.28 18.67 -3.65
CA SER A 4 -5.46 19.84 -3.30
C SER A 4 -4.03 19.42 -2.95
N VAL A 5 -3.87 18.32 -2.21
CA VAL A 5 -2.55 17.75 -1.93
C VAL A 5 -1.80 17.39 -3.22
N ALA A 6 -2.46 16.65 -4.12
CA ALA A 6 -1.89 16.23 -5.39
C ALA A 6 -1.48 17.44 -6.24
N GLN A 7 -2.33 18.47 -6.33
CA GLN A 7 -2.03 19.70 -7.07
C GLN A 7 -0.89 20.49 -6.46
N THR A 8 -0.82 20.62 -5.13
CA THR A 8 0.30 21.29 -4.47
C THR A 8 1.61 20.53 -4.69
N ALA A 9 1.59 19.19 -4.60
CA ALA A 9 2.78 18.38 -4.73
C ALA A 9 3.29 18.27 -6.18
N THR A 10 2.40 18.14 -7.17
CA THR A 10 2.75 17.95 -8.61
C THR A 10 2.73 19.26 -9.39
N GLY A 11 2.03 20.28 -8.89
CA GLY A 11 1.73 21.51 -9.60
C GLY A 11 0.84 21.31 -10.84
N GLU A 12 0.44 20.08 -11.14
CA GLU A 12 -0.30 19.76 -12.36
C GLU A 12 -1.77 20.13 -12.19
N PRO A 13 -2.38 20.80 -13.20
CA PRO A 13 -3.81 21.02 -13.16
C PRO A 13 -4.55 19.68 -13.31
N PRO A 14 -5.82 19.59 -12.86
CA PRO A 14 -6.64 18.41 -13.08
C PRO A 14 -6.66 17.98 -14.55
N VAL A 15 -6.82 16.67 -14.77
CA VAL A 15 -6.97 16.10 -16.12
C VAL A 15 -8.06 16.87 -16.90
N GLY A 16 -7.74 17.26 -18.13
CA GLY A 16 -8.63 18.05 -19.00
C GLY A 16 -8.70 19.55 -18.70
N ARG A 17 -7.95 20.06 -17.72
CA ARG A 17 -7.79 21.51 -17.45
C ARG A 17 -6.49 22.10 -17.99
N LEU A 18 -5.66 21.28 -18.65
CA LEU A 18 -4.42 21.73 -19.27
C LEU A 18 -4.75 22.58 -20.52
N ILE A 19 -4.50 23.89 -20.47
CA ILE A 19 -4.61 24.76 -21.64
C ILE A 19 -3.22 24.88 -22.27
N GLY A 20 -2.97 24.10 -23.33
CA GLY A 20 -1.67 24.05 -24.00
C GLY A 20 -0.63 23.14 -23.31
N LYS A 21 0.60 23.08 -23.84
CA LYS A 21 1.70 22.36 -23.17
C LYS A 21 2.17 23.19 -21.98
N ARG A 22 2.19 22.60 -20.78
CA ARG A 22 2.84 23.23 -19.62
C ARG A 22 4.31 23.42 -19.96
N GLY A 23 4.78 24.67 -19.93
CA GLY A 23 6.20 24.98 -20.10
C GLY A 23 7.02 24.38 -18.96
N VAL A 24 8.33 24.26 -19.18
CA VAL A 24 9.27 23.91 -18.09
C VAL A 24 9.13 24.97 -16.99
N LEU A 25 8.94 24.53 -15.75
CA LEU A 25 8.83 25.42 -14.60
C LEU A 25 10.07 26.31 -14.50
N SER A 26 9.88 27.58 -14.17
CA SER A 26 10.99 28.43 -13.80
C SER A 26 11.66 27.89 -12.53
N THR A 27 12.94 28.21 -12.34
CA THR A 27 13.69 27.82 -11.14
C THR A 27 13.00 28.30 -9.85
N LYS A 28 12.33 29.46 -9.90
CA LYS A 28 11.56 29.99 -8.78
C LYS A 28 10.33 29.12 -8.50
N GLU A 29 9.51 28.83 -9.50
CA GLU A 29 8.31 28.01 -9.31
C GLU A 29 8.63 26.59 -8.85
N ALA A 30 9.69 25.98 -9.38
CA ALA A 30 10.14 24.65 -8.95
C ALA A 30 10.56 24.65 -7.47
N ARG A 31 11.22 25.73 -7.00
CA ARG A 31 11.59 25.89 -5.60
C ARG A 31 10.37 26.12 -4.71
N ASP A 32 9.47 27.02 -5.12
CA ASP A 32 8.25 27.31 -4.36
C ASP A 32 7.39 26.04 -4.21
N GLN A 33 7.24 25.25 -5.28
CA GLN A 33 6.54 23.96 -5.26
C GLN A 33 7.21 22.95 -4.31
N HIS A 34 8.54 22.87 -4.33
CA HIS A 34 9.28 21.98 -3.43
C HIS A 34 9.06 22.37 -1.96
N ASP A 35 9.16 23.66 -1.64
CA ASP A 35 8.97 24.19 -0.28
C ASP A 35 7.50 23.99 0.19
N GLU A 36 6.52 24.16 -0.69
CA GLU A 36 5.11 23.88 -0.38
C GLU A 36 4.86 22.38 -0.13
N ARG A 37 5.40 21.50 -0.96
CA ARG A 37 5.32 20.05 -0.76
C ARG A 37 5.96 19.65 0.57
N GLN A 38 7.07 20.27 0.96
CA GLN A 38 7.71 20.02 2.25
C GLN A 38 6.78 20.40 3.41
N ARG A 39 6.24 21.63 3.41
CA ARG A 39 5.33 22.10 4.48
C ARG A 39 4.08 21.22 4.59
N LEU A 40 3.51 20.83 3.46
CA LEU A 40 2.37 19.92 3.41
C LEU A 40 2.72 18.56 4.02
N THR A 41 3.90 18.02 3.68
CA THR A 41 4.39 16.75 4.20
C THR A 41 4.54 16.82 5.73
N GLU A 42 5.19 17.87 6.25
CA GLU A 42 5.39 18.09 7.69
C GLU A 42 4.08 18.09 8.48
N VAL A 43 3.04 18.73 7.95
CA VAL A 43 1.74 18.84 8.62
C VAL A 43 0.97 17.52 8.58
N LEU A 44 1.03 16.79 7.46
CA LEU A 44 0.18 15.63 7.23
C LEU A 44 0.77 14.31 7.71
N ILE A 45 2.09 14.14 7.75
CA ILE A 45 2.75 12.93 8.29
C ILE A 45 2.10 12.44 9.60
N PRO A 46 1.97 13.27 10.65
CA PRO A 46 1.41 12.80 11.92
C PRO A 46 -0.12 12.63 11.91
N GLN A 47 -0.81 13.09 10.86
CA GLN A 47 -2.27 13.02 10.77
C GLN A 47 -2.75 11.80 10.01
N ILE A 48 -2.01 11.36 8.97
CA ILE A 48 -2.45 10.26 8.11
C ILE A 48 -2.69 8.96 8.88
N PRO A 49 -1.77 8.46 9.74
CA PRO A 49 -2.02 7.24 10.49
C PRO A 49 -3.30 7.34 11.33
N ARG A 50 -3.47 8.45 12.03
CA ARG A 50 -4.64 8.72 12.90
C ARG A 50 -5.95 8.76 12.11
N LEU A 51 -5.92 9.32 10.91
CA LEU A 51 -7.09 9.37 10.03
C LEU A 51 -7.41 7.98 9.46
N LEU A 52 -6.40 7.19 9.08
CA LEU A 52 -6.60 5.81 8.62
C LEU A 52 -7.23 4.95 9.72
N THR A 53 -6.71 5.00 10.95
CA THR A 53 -7.31 4.28 12.09
C THR A 53 -8.75 4.73 12.34
N LYS A 54 -9.01 6.05 12.35
CA LYS A 54 -10.35 6.62 12.61
C LYS A 54 -11.38 6.24 11.54
N TYR A 55 -10.99 6.21 10.28
CA TYR A 55 -11.88 5.92 9.15
C TYR A 55 -11.69 4.50 8.60
N SER A 56 -11.11 3.60 9.39
CA SER A 56 -10.78 2.21 9.00
C SER A 56 -11.97 1.34 8.61
N ALA A 57 -13.22 1.77 8.86
CA ALA A 57 -14.43 1.08 8.42
C ALA A 57 -15.00 1.61 7.10
N ASP A 58 -14.46 2.71 6.56
CA ASP A 58 -15.00 3.39 5.38
C ASP A 58 -14.05 3.24 4.19
N ARG A 59 -14.40 2.31 3.29
CA ARG A 59 -13.62 1.96 2.09
C ARG A 59 -13.25 3.18 1.26
N GLU A 60 -14.22 4.04 0.95
CA GLU A 60 -13.98 5.21 0.11
C GLU A 60 -13.00 6.16 0.77
N LYS A 61 -13.16 6.43 2.07
CA LYS A 61 -12.23 7.30 2.80
C LYS A 61 -10.83 6.70 2.87
N ILE A 62 -10.69 5.39 3.07
CA ILE A 62 -9.39 4.71 3.11
C ILE A 62 -8.61 4.92 1.82
N ILE A 63 -9.23 4.64 0.66
CA ILE A 63 -8.57 4.79 -0.65
C ILE A 63 -8.04 6.23 -0.79
N HIS A 64 -8.86 7.22 -0.48
CA HIS A 64 -8.44 8.62 -0.53
C HIS A 64 -7.30 8.93 0.45
N LEU A 65 -7.32 8.40 1.67
CA LEU A 65 -6.28 8.68 2.67
C LEU A 65 -4.95 8.00 2.34
N VAL A 66 -4.96 6.77 1.84
CA VAL A 66 -3.76 5.99 1.47
C VAL A 66 -3.02 6.62 0.28
N THR A 67 -3.73 7.33 -0.61
CA THR A 67 -3.08 8.04 -1.73
C THR A 67 -2.31 9.29 -1.30
N ILE A 68 -2.60 9.87 -0.12
CA ILE A 68 -1.97 11.13 0.31
C ILE A 68 -0.45 10.99 0.50
N PRO A 69 0.07 9.97 1.21
CA PRO A 69 1.50 9.77 1.36
C PRO A 69 2.28 9.58 0.06
N LEU A 70 1.64 9.18 -1.05
CA LEU A 70 2.28 9.08 -2.38
C LEU A 70 2.82 10.44 -2.88
N HIS A 71 2.36 11.53 -2.27
CA HIS A 71 2.77 12.89 -2.59
C HIS A 71 3.77 13.48 -1.60
N PHE A 72 4.16 12.74 -0.55
CA PHE A 72 5.08 13.22 0.48
C PHE A 72 6.52 13.25 0.02
N GLN A 73 7.33 14.11 0.64
CA GLN A 73 8.79 13.94 0.65
C GLN A 73 9.12 12.84 1.66
N ILE A 74 9.10 11.58 1.22
CA ILE A 74 9.19 10.41 2.10
C ILE A 74 10.52 10.36 2.88
N GLU A 75 11.59 10.99 2.36
CA GLU A 75 12.88 11.13 3.03
C GLU A 75 12.79 11.82 4.39
N MET A 76 11.73 12.60 4.63
CA MET A 76 11.49 13.24 5.93
C MET A 76 11.32 12.22 7.07
N TYR A 77 10.85 11.00 6.77
CA TYR A 77 10.72 9.92 7.75
C TYR A 77 12.06 9.42 8.30
N VAL A 78 13.19 9.66 7.60
CA VAL A 78 14.54 9.29 8.10
C VAL A 78 14.89 10.07 9.37
N SER A 79 14.30 11.26 9.56
CA SER A 79 14.52 12.02 10.78
C SER A 79 13.92 11.28 11.99
N ALA A 80 14.70 11.17 13.07
CA ALA A 80 14.26 10.50 14.31
C ALA A 80 12.96 11.09 14.88
N ARG A 81 12.64 12.36 14.56
CA ARG A 81 11.40 13.02 14.96
C ARG A 81 10.16 12.43 14.28
N LEU A 82 10.28 11.97 13.03
CA LEU A 82 9.17 11.50 12.21
C LEU A 82 9.14 9.98 12.04
N GLN A 83 10.19 9.28 12.46
CA GLN A 83 10.29 7.82 12.37
C GLN A 83 9.12 7.11 13.08
N THR A 84 8.70 7.57 14.26
CA THR A 84 7.52 7.00 14.95
C THR A 84 6.24 7.14 14.12
N ASN A 85 6.09 8.20 13.32
CA ASN A 85 4.93 8.32 12.44
C ASN A 85 5.00 7.41 11.21
N LEU A 86 6.19 6.95 10.81
CA LEU A 86 6.32 5.89 9.82
C LEU A 86 5.84 4.57 10.41
N GLU A 87 6.26 4.24 11.63
CA GLU A 87 5.81 3.04 12.35
C GLU A 87 4.28 3.04 12.52
N GLU A 88 3.69 4.14 13.00
CA GLU A 88 2.23 4.30 13.10
C GLU A 88 1.52 4.15 11.74
N LEU A 89 2.13 4.65 10.65
CA LEU A 89 1.58 4.48 9.31
C LEU A 89 1.56 3.00 8.92
N LEU A 90 2.69 2.30 9.09
CA LEU A 90 2.82 0.89 8.74
C LEU A 90 1.87 0.01 9.55
N ASP A 91 1.74 0.25 10.86
CA ASP A 91 0.77 -0.44 11.72
C ASP A 91 -0.67 -0.21 11.24
N ALA A 92 -1.01 1.03 10.87
CA ALA A 92 -2.33 1.34 10.33
C ALA A 92 -2.58 0.67 8.98
N LEU A 93 -1.56 0.48 8.13
CA LEU A 93 -1.69 -0.25 6.86
C LEU A 93 -1.90 -1.75 7.09
N ASP A 94 -1.16 -2.36 8.03
CA ASP A 94 -1.36 -3.77 8.40
C ASP A 94 -2.79 -4.02 8.89
N GLU A 95 -3.31 -3.16 9.78
CA GLU A 95 -4.69 -3.25 10.24
C GLU A 95 -5.71 -3.17 9.08
N LEU A 96 -5.45 -2.36 8.06
CA LEU A 96 -6.32 -2.26 6.89
C LEU A 96 -6.28 -3.53 6.04
N ILE A 97 -5.09 -4.10 5.84
CA ILE A 97 -4.93 -5.36 5.11
C ILE A 97 -5.67 -6.49 5.85
N GLU A 98 -5.59 -6.54 7.17
CA GLU A 98 -6.31 -7.53 7.97
C GLU A 98 -7.83 -7.37 7.87
N LYS A 99 -8.33 -6.14 8.01
CA LYS A 99 -9.78 -5.85 8.09
C LYS A 99 -10.50 -5.84 6.73
N HIS A 100 -9.78 -5.63 5.64
CA HIS A 100 -10.37 -5.47 4.30
C HIS A 100 -9.98 -6.58 3.34
N VAL A 101 -10.93 -6.91 2.46
CA VAL A 101 -10.76 -7.86 1.34
C VAL A 101 -11.08 -7.21 0.00
N ASP A 102 -11.23 -5.89 0.02
CA ASP A 102 -11.57 -5.07 -1.13
C ASP A 102 -10.35 -4.81 -2.00
N ASP A 103 -10.45 -5.14 -3.29
CA ASP A 103 -9.33 -5.09 -4.22
C ASP A 103 -8.74 -3.67 -4.36
N ASP A 104 -9.55 -2.62 -4.30
CA ASP A 104 -9.07 -1.24 -4.46
C ASP A 104 -8.34 -0.75 -3.22
N VAL A 105 -8.82 -1.13 -2.02
CA VAL A 105 -8.13 -0.85 -0.76
C VAL A 105 -6.78 -1.57 -0.73
N LEU A 106 -6.79 -2.88 -1.02
CA LEU A 106 -5.56 -3.68 -0.98
C LEU A 106 -4.52 -3.19 -2.01
N LYS A 107 -4.96 -2.82 -3.22
CA LYS A 107 -4.07 -2.24 -4.24
C LYS A 107 -3.52 -0.88 -3.83
N ALA A 108 -4.35 0.00 -3.27
CA ALA A 108 -3.89 1.31 -2.79
C ALA A 108 -2.81 1.16 -1.70
N VAL A 109 -3.00 0.21 -0.77
CA VAL A 109 -2.01 -0.09 0.27
C VAL A 109 -0.73 -0.67 -0.33
N ALA A 110 -0.83 -1.62 -1.27
CA ALA A 110 0.33 -2.20 -1.95
C ALA A 110 1.13 -1.15 -2.76
N GLU A 111 0.44 -0.23 -3.44
CA GLU A 111 1.06 0.90 -4.14
C GLU A 111 1.84 1.80 -3.18
N LEU A 112 1.30 2.04 -1.98
CA LEU A 112 2.00 2.83 -0.96
C LEU A 112 3.27 2.13 -0.46
N TYR A 113 3.24 0.83 -0.20
CA TYR A 113 4.46 0.08 0.11
C TYR A 113 5.52 0.19 -1.00
N TYR A 114 5.10 0.07 -2.26
CA TYR A 114 6.00 0.25 -3.40
C TYR A 114 6.58 1.67 -3.49
N HIS A 115 5.78 2.69 -3.21
CA HIS A 115 6.25 4.07 -3.17
C HIS A 115 7.29 4.29 -2.07
N LEU A 116 7.08 3.74 -0.86
CA LEU A 116 8.04 3.80 0.23
C LEU A 116 9.37 3.11 -0.11
N ASP A 117 9.32 2.04 -0.90
CA ASP A 117 10.52 1.34 -1.39
C ASP A 117 11.32 2.12 -2.45
N SER A 118 10.76 3.18 -3.03
CA SER A 118 11.42 3.97 -4.06
C SER A 118 12.66 4.73 -3.57
N SER A 119 12.76 4.93 -2.25
CA SER A 119 13.86 5.64 -1.60
C SER A 119 14.67 4.68 -0.72
N PRO A 120 15.96 4.39 -1.03
CA PRO A 120 16.77 3.43 -0.28
C PRO A 120 16.80 3.59 1.24
N PRO A 121 16.94 4.81 1.82
CA PRO A 121 16.93 4.94 3.28
C PRO A 121 15.56 4.63 3.90
N ILE A 122 14.47 4.85 3.18
CA ILE A 122 13.12 4.51 3.63
C ILE A 122 12.86 3.01 3.48
N SER A 123 13.24 2.44 2.34
CA SER A 123 13.14 1.01 2.10
C SER A 123 13.83 0.21 3.21
N ALA A 124 15.04 0.60 3.65
CA ALA A 124 15.72 -0.05 4.76
C ALA A 124 14.96 0.00 6.11
N LEU A 125 14.13 1.03 6.35
CA LEU A 125 13.28 1.14 7.54
C LEU A 125 11.99 0.31 7.42
N VAL A 126 11.45 0.21 6.20
CA VAL A 126 10.17 -0.47 5.93
C VAL A 126 10.35 -1.97 5.67
N GLU A 127 11.54 -2.41 5.22
CA GLU A 127 11.82 -3.77 4.75
C GLU A 127 11.40 -4.84 5.76
N GLY A 128 11.78 -4.69 7.04
CA GLY A 128 11.45 -5.66 8.08
C GLY A 128 9.94 -5.82 8.28
N HIS A 129 9.21 -4.72 8.20
CA HIS A 129 7.76 -4.72 8.33
C HIS A 129 7.07 -5.34 7.12
N LYS A 130 7.51 -4.94 5.92
CA LYS A 130 7.03 -5.49 4.64
C LYS A 130 7.28 -6.99 4.55
N MET A 131 8.50 -7.45 4.89
CA MET A 131 8.85 -8.87 4.88
C MET A 131 7.96 -9.67 5.83
N LYS A 132 7.79 -9.19 7.07
CA LYS A 132 6.91 -9.83 8.08
C LYS A 132 5.47 -9.97 7.58
N LEU A 133 4.93 -8.91 6.98
CA LEU A 133 3.57 -8.89 6.42
C LEU A 133 3.41 -9.95 5.31
N ILE A 134 4.30 -9.93 4.31
CA ILE A 134 4.21 -10.87 3.18
C ILE A 134 4.49 -12.31 3.62
N ASP A 135 5.44 -12.52 4.54
CA ASP A 135 5.70 -13.82 5.15
C ASP A 135 4.45 -14.38 5.84
N GLY A 136 3.72 -13.54 6.59
CA GLY A 136 2.47 -13.93 7.23
C GLY A 136 1.40 -14.36 6.22
N ILE A 137 1.22 -13.58 5.15
CA ILE A 137 0.26 -13.91 4.08
C ILE A 137 0.68 -15.21 3.40
N ALA A 138 1.94 -15.36 3.03
CA ALA A 138 2.45 -16.55 2.36
C ALA A 138 2.36 -17.81 3.24
N ALA A 139 2.70 -17.71 4.53
CA ALA A 139 2.59 -18.81 5.48
C ALA A 139 1.14 -19.28 5.64
N PHE A 140 0.19 -18.34 5.72
CA PHE A 140 -1.23 -18.68 5.76
C PHE A 140 -1.66 -19.41 4.48
N VAL A 141 -1.33 -18.86 3.31
CA VAL A 141 -1.65 -19.48 2.01
C VAL A 141 -1.09 -20.90 1.91
N ARG A 142 0.18 -21.13 2.29
CA ARG A 142 0.78 -22.48 2.28
C ARG A 142 0.06 -23.44 3.21
N THR A 143 -0.26 -22.99 4.43
CA THR A 143 -0.95 -23.83 5.42
C THR A 143 -2.34 -24.22 4.94
N SER A 144 -3.09 -23.28 4.34
CA SER A 144 -4.39 -23.56 3.75
C SER A 144 -4.29 -24.53 2.57
N LEU A 145 -3.31 -24.33 1.68
CA LEU A 145 -3.07 -25.22 0.53
C LEU A 145 -2.73 -26.65 0.95
N GLN A 146 -1.96 -26.80 2.02
CA GLN A 146 -1.63 -28.12 2.55
C GLN A 146 -2.88 -28.87 3.06
N LYS A 147 -3.83 -28.16 3.70
CA LYS A 147 -5.11 -28.78 4.10
C LYS A 147 -5.91 -29.30 2.90
N PHE A 148 -5.88 -28.59 1.78
CA PHE A 148 -6.52 -29.04 0.54
C PHE A 148 -5.84 -30.29 -0.03
N ASP A 149 -4.50 -30.35 -0.02
CA ASP A 149 -3.74 -31.52 -0.48
C ASP A 149 -4.00 -32.77 0.41
N ASP A 150 -4.29 -32.56 1.70
CA ASP A 150 -4.59 -33.62 2.67
C ASP A 150 -6.07 -34.08 2.65
N ASP A 151 -6.88 -33.61 1.68
CA ASP A 151 -8.34 -33.87 1.58
C ASP A 151 -9.09 -33.55 2.89
N VAL A 152 -8.61 -32.56 3.65
CA VAL A 152 -9.28 -32.11 4.88
C VAL A 152 -10.51 -31.30 4.49
N GLU A 153 -11.67 -31.75 4.95
CA GLU A 153 -12.94 -31.02 4.74
C GLU A 153 -12.83 -29.62 5.35
N THR A 154 -12.90 -28.60 4.49
CA THR A 154 -12.85 -27.20 4.89
C THR A 154 -14.26 -26.61 4.83
N GLY A 155 -14.64 -25.86 5.86
CA GLY A 155 -15.93 -25.17 5.87
C GLY A 155 -15.91 -23.92 4.98
N GLU A 156 -17.10 -23.43 4.59
CA GLU A 156 -17.26 -22.22 3.78
C GLU A 156 -16.51 -21.00 4.36
N GLU A 157 -16.44 -20.87 5.70
CA GLU A 157 -15.70 -19.81 6.36
C GLU A 157 -14.18 -19.92 6.16
N GLU A 158 -13.62 -21.14 6.19
CA GLU A 158 -12.19 -21.37 5.94
C GLU A 158 -11.83 -21.11 4.47
N GLU A 159 -12.69 -21.52 3.54
CA GLU A 159 -12.54 -21.24 2.11
C GLU A 159 -12.59 -19.74 1.81
N ALA A 160 -13.57 -19.02 2.40
CA ALA A 160 -13.67 -17.57 2.27
C ALA A 160 -12.44 -16.85 2.85
N LEU A 161 -11.93 -17.33 3.99
CA LEU A 161 -10.70 -16.82 4.60
C LEU A 161 -9.49 -17.09 3.68
N PHE A 162 -9.35 -18.29 3.13
CA PHE A 162 -8.30 -18.62 2.16
C PHE A 162 -8.34 -17.68 0.94
N LEU A 163 -9.52 -17.53 0.32
CA LEU A 163 -9.71 -16.61 -0.80
C LEU A 163 -9.32 -15.18 -0.44
N SER A 164 -9.62 -14.72 0.77
CA SER A 164 -9.24 -13.38 1.23
C SER A 164 -7.71 -13.18 1.27
N TYR A 165 -6.95 -14.20 1.68
CA TYR A 165 -5.48 -14.15 1.68
C TYR A 165 -4.88 -14.21 0.28
N ILE A 166 -5.51 -14.98 -0.64
CA ILE A 166 -5.14 -14.96 -2.06
C ILE A 166 -5.35 -13.56 -2.66
N LYS A 167 -6.44 -12.87 -2.33
CA LYS A 167 -6.68 -11.48 -2.78
C LYS A 167 -5.62 -10.51 -2.26
N ARG A 168 -5.22 -10.62 -0.99
CA ARG A 168 -4.12 -9.82 -0.42
C ARG A 168 -2.82 -10.07 -1.20
N MET A 169 -2.45 -11.34 -1.38
CA MET A 169 -1.26 -11.72 -2.14
C MET A 169 -1.30 -11.18 -3.59
N ALA A 170 -2.44 -11.31 -4.25
CA ALA A 170 -2.64 -10.82 -5.62
C ALA A 170 -2.47 -9.30 -5.72
N ALA A 171 -3.00 -8.53 -4.77
CA ALA A 171 -2.82 -7.08 -4.73
C ALA A 171 -1.34 -6.70 -4.61
N PHE A 172 -0.59 -7.35 -3.71
CA PHE A 172 0.85 -7.10 -3.56
C PHE A 172 1.67 -7.55 -4.77
N SER A 173 1.28 -8.62 -5.47
CA SER A 173 1.99 -9.11 -6.65
C SER A 173 2.03 -8.12 -7.82
N GLY A 174 1.11 -7.15 -7.86
CA GLY A 174 1.10 -6.09 -8.87
C GLY A 174 2.18 -5.01 -8.66
N PHE A 175 2.78 -4.95 -7.46
CA PHE A 175 3.69 -3.89 -7.05
C PHE A 175 5.02 -4.41 -6.52
N LEU A 176 5.06 -5.61 -5.94
CA LEU A 176 6.23 -6.21 -5.32
C LEU A 176 6.64 -7.50 -6.03
N ASP A 177 7.95 -7.78 -6.02
CA ASP A 177 8.47 -9.06 -6.50
C ASP A 177 8.29 -10.15 -5.44
N LEU A 178 7.34 -11.04 -5.67
CA LEU A 178 6.97 -12.10 -4.73
C LEU A 178 7.61 -13.46 -5.05
N ARG A 179 8.58 -13.52 -5.97
CA ARG A 179 9.23 -14.78 -6.36
C ARG A 179 9.92 -15.49 -5.20
N HIS A 180 10.36 -14.75 -4.19
CA HIS A 180 11.01 -15.31 -3.00
C HIS A 180 10.14 -16.35 -2.26
N TRP A 181 8.81 -16.20 -2.30
CA TRP A 181 7.89 -17.08 -1.57
C TRP A 181 7.49 -18.35 -2.34
N ASP A 182 7.85 -18.48 -3.61
CA ASP A 182 7.67 -19.70 -4.41
C ASP A 182 6.28 -20.35 -4.29
N LEU A 183 5.22 -19.53 -4.43
CA LEU A 183 3.84 -19.98 -4.28
C LEU A 183 3.21 -20.49 -5.59
N TRP A 184 3.89 -20.29 -6.72
CA TRP A 184 3.30 -20.51 -8.05
C TRP A 184 2.82 -21.94 -8.26
N ASP A 185 3.68 -22.93 -8.03
CA ASP A 185 3.34 -24.33 -8.28
C ASP A 185 2.20 -24.83 -7.38
N MET A 186 2.16 -24.35 -6.12
CA MET A 186 1.07 -24.70 -5.19
C MET A 186 -0.26 -24.08 -5.62
N LEU A 187 -0.26 -22.82 -6.07
CA LEU A 187 -1.47 -22.16 -6.57
C LEU A 187 -1.96 -22.76 -7.89
N LEU A 188 -1.05 -23.16 -8.78
CA LEU A 188 -1.39 -23.79 -10.06
C LEU A 188 -2.17 -25.11 -9.87
N LYS A 189 -1.83 -25.89 -8.85
CA LYS A 189 -2.55 -27.13 -8.51
C LYS A 189 -4.02 -26.86 -8.19
N VAL A 190 -4.33 -25.81 -7.42
CA VAL A 190 -5.71 -25.44 -7.08
C VAL A 190 -6.51 -25.14 -8.33
N VAL A 191 -5.95 -24.33 -9.24
CA VAL A 191 -6.61 -24.00 -10.51
C VAL A 191 -6.81 -25.25 -11.37
N SER A 192 -5.82 -26.15 -11.41
CA SER A 192 -5.87 -27.37 -12.22
C SER A 192 -6.86 -28.41 -11.68
N ASN A 193 -7.14 -28.39 -10.37
CA ASN A 193 -8.09 -29.29 -9.74
C ASN A 193 -9.55 -28.79 -9.84
N TYR A 194 -9.78 -27.54 -10.25
CA TYR A 194 -11.11 -26.97 -10.45
C TYR A 194 -11.87 -27.58 -11.65
N ASP A 195 -11.15 -28.17 -12.62
CA ASP A 195 -11.73 -28.78 -13.83
C ASP A 195 -12.19 -30.25 -13.64
N LYS A 196 -12.17 -30.78 -12.41
CA LYS A 196 -12.65 -32.12 -12.07
C LYS A 196 -13.87 -32.07 -11.16
#